data_AF-A0A526R544-F1
#
_entry.id   AF-A0A526R544-F1
#
_cell.length_a   1.000
_cell.length_b   1.000
_cell.length_c   1.000
_cell.angle_alpha   90.00
_cell.angle_beta   90.00
_cell.angle_gamma   90.00
#
_symmetry.space_group_name_H-M   'P 1'
#
loop_
_entity.id
_entity.type
_entity.pdbx_description
1 polymer ?
#
loop_
_entity_poly.entity_id
_entity_poly.type
_entity_poly.pdbx_seq_one_letter_code
_entity_poly.pdbx_strand_id
1 'polypeptide(L)'
;LDIRPLGGDLPDITNRREPIGGARRIFDDCTDRLDDYSRMLGRSEGLRPTLAAVAQLPLGLRVKNAEELPGQPLSRLKELVSDGSLVSIQQLAQLAGMEPDKIATRAKQKELSGILAALGYGNTADPCFSLKSAKPVALAMVFALEREAEADPEPGQHYRPMQLSIMLGMVIAFADGLLHPLEERRLFEKIDEAPGLSRDERVRLKAELKVCAADAGRIVDWTKRIGDVPADRREDLADELVAVAAADGTLHAREVSQLEKLFRQMGLDENSLYSRLHGSVAPQNRPRDGNDDLPLVIPAGIQPPGIPV
;
A
#
# COMPACT_ATOMS: atom_id res chain seq x y z
N LEU A 1 -55.44 9.83 -19.18
CA LEU A 1 -55.30 11.14 -18.50
C LEU A 1 -54.24 11.91 -19.26
N ASP A 2 -54.67 12.69 -20.25
CA ASP A 2 -53.76 13.56 -21.02
C ASP A 2 -53.28 14.68 -20.10
N ILE A 3 -52.00 14.64 -19.76
CA ILE A 3 -51.35 15.72 -19.03
C ILE A 3 -51.16 16.85 -20.03
N ARG A 4 -51.95 17.92 -19.91
CA ARG A 4 -51.78 19.17 -20.66
C ARG A 4 -50.95 20.15 -19.82
N PRO A 5 -49.62 20.22 -20.00
CA PRO A 5 -48.83 21.20 -19.29
C PRO A 5 -49.21 22.61 -19.77
N LEU A 6 -49.48 23.52 -18.82
CA LEU A 6 -49.75 24.95 -19.06
C LEU A 6 -50.98 25.29 -19.92
N GLY A 7 -51.95 24.38 -20.03
CA GLY A 7 -53.25 24.68 -20.68
C GLY A 7 -53.26 24.63 -22.21
N GLY A 8 -52.19 24.15 -22.84
CA GLY A 8 -52.10 23.93 -24.29
C GLY A 8 -51.83 22.47 -24.65
N ASP A 9 -51.85 22.17 -25.95
CA ASP A 9 -51.40 20.88 -26.49
C ASP A 9 -49.87 20.76 -26.36
N LEU A 10 -49.38 19.54 -26.09
CA LEU A 10 -47.94 19.28 -25.98
C LEU A 10 -47.27 19.62 -27.33
N PRO A 11 -46.27 20.53 -27.36
CA PRO A 11 -45.65 20.93 -28.61
C PRO A 11 -44.93 19.74 -29.27
N ASP A 12 -45.30 19.44 -30.51
CA ASP A 12 -44.66 18.40 -31.31
C ASP A 12 -43.28 18.87 -31.80
N ILE A 13 -42.24 18.29 -31.22
CA ILE A 13 -40.84 18.58 -31.54
C ILE A 13 -40.23 17.58 -32.53
N THR A 14 -40.99 16.59 -33.03
CA THR A 14 -40.47 15.53 -33.91
C THR A 14 -39.94 16.06 -35.26
N ASN A 15 -40.41 17.23 -35.69
CA ASN A 15 -39.95 17.91 -36.91
C ASN A 15 -38.77 18.89 -36.67
N ARG A 16 -38.32 19.06 -35.41
CA ARG A 16 -37.25 20.00 -35.05
C ARG A 16 -35.89 19.29 -35.11
N ARG A 17 -35.16 19.49 -36.22
CA ARG A 17 -33.85 18.83 -36.45
C ARG A 17 -32.81 19.12 -35.37
N GLU A 18 -32.75 20.35 -34.87
CA GLU A 18 -31.70 20.78 -33.94
C GLU A 18 -31.83 20.16 -32.53
N PRO A 19 -33.00 20.20 -31.84
CA PRO A 19 -33.19 19.50 -30.57
C PRO A 19 -32.97 17.99 -30.66
N ILE A 20 -33.47 17.34 -31.73
CA ILE A 20 -33.28 15.89 -31.95
C ILE A 20 -31.80 15.58 -32.17
N GLY A 21 -31.10 16.40 -32.98
CA GLY A 21 -29.67 16.25 -33.21
C GLY A 21 -28.82 16.49 -31.95
N GLY A 22 -29.26 17.37 -31.05
CA GLY A 22 -28.64 17.55 -29.74
C GLY A 22 -28.86 16.35 -28.82
N ALA A 23 -30.11 15.89 -28.69
CA ALA A 23 -30.45 14.71 -27.88
C ALA A 23 -29.72 13.44 -28.36
N ARG A 24 -29.60 13.26 -29.67
CA ARG A 24 -28.86 12.14 -30.26
C ARG A 24 -27.37 12.17 -29.90
N ARG A 25 -26.73 13.35 -29.96
CA ARG A 25 -25.33 13.50 -29.52
C ARG A 25 -25.14 13.10 -28.06
N ILE A 26 -26.03 13.56 -27.17
CA ILE A 26 -25.98 13.17 -25.76
C ILE A 26 -26.18 11.66 -25.59
N PHE A 27 -27.12 11.07 -26.32
CA PHE A 27 -27.36 9.62 -26.29
C PHE A 27 -26.13 8.83 -26.76
N ASP A 28 -25.52 9.23 -27.87
CA ASP A 28 -24.32 8.59 -28.42
C ASP A 28 -23.15 8.73 -27.42
N ASP A 29 -22.90 9.93 -26.88
CA ASP A 29 -21.87 10.17 -25.85
C ASP A 29 -22.09 9.31 -24.58
N CYS A 30 -23.34 9.19 -24.13
CA CYS A 30 -23.69 8.34 -22.98
C CYS A 30 -23.48 6.86 -23.29
N THR A 31 -23.82 6.42 -24.50
CA THR A 31 -23.66 5.03 -24.94
C THR A 31 -22.17 4.68 -24.99
N ASP A 32 -21.35 5.55 -25.58
CA ASP A 32 -19.91 5.36 -25.68
C ASP A 32 -19.26 5.27 -24.29
N ARG A 33 -19.66 6.14 -23.35
CA ARG A 33 -19.16 6.11 -21.96
C ARG A 33 -19.60 4.90 -21.14
N LEU A 34 -20.62 4.18 -21.59
CA LEU A 34 -21.14 2.98 -20.93
C LEU A 34 -20.76 1.68 -21.67
N ASP A 35 -20.04 1.75 -22.79
CA ASP A 35 -19.69 0.60 -23.62
C ASP A 35 -18.85 -0.43 -22.84
N ASP A 36 -17.83 0.01 -22.10
CA ASP A 36 -16.99 -0.89 -21.29
C ASP A 36 -17.78 -1.57 -20.16
N TYR A 37 -18.67 -0.84 -19.50
CA TYR A 37 -19.60 -1.41 -18.51
C TYR A 37 -20.52 -2.46 -19.15
N SER A 38 -21.13 -2.12 -20.29
CA SER A 38 -22.04 -3.01 -21.03
C SER A 38 -21.34 -4.31 -21.44
N ARG A 39 -20.12 -4.21 -21.99
CA ARG A 39 -19.29 -5.38 -22.36
C ARG A 39 -18.90 -6.23 -21.16
N MET A 40 -18.54 -5.61 -20.04
CA MET A 40 -18.22 -6.33 -18.80
C MET A 40 -19.44 -7.06 -18.26
N LEU A 41 -20.59 -6.40 -18.18
CA LEU A 41 -21.85 -6.98 -17.73
C LEU A 41 -22.29 -8.15 -18.62
N GLY A 42 -22.12 -8.02 -19.94
CA GLY A 42 -22.39 -9.08 -20.92
C GLY A 42 -21.53 -10.34 -20.74
N ARG A 43 -20.37 -10.23 -20.07
CA ARG A 43 -19.51 -11.36 -19.71
C ARG A 43 -19.83 -11.96 -18.34
N SER A 44 -20.61 -11.25 -17.51
CA SER A 44 -20.98 -11.71 -16.18
C SER A 44 -22.10 -12.76 -16.24
N GLU A 45 -22.02 -13.78 -15.39
CA GLU A 45 -23.04 -14.82 -15.33
C GLU A 45 -24.41 -14.24 -15.00
N GLY A 46 -25.39 -14.56 -15.84
CA GLY A 46 -26.78 -14.09 -15.66
C GLY A 46 -26.95 -12.57 -15.72
N LEU A 47 -26.03 -11.84 -16.36
CA LEU A 47 -26.04 -10.37 -16.45
C LEU A 47 -26.09 -9.69 -15.08
N ARG A 48 -25.47 -10.32 -14.08
CA ARG A 48 -25.39 -9.75 -12.73
C ARG A 48 -24.17 -8.82 -12.64
N PRO A 49 -24.35 -7.56 -12.24
CA PRO A 49 -23.23 -6.65 -12.11
C PRO A 49 -22.31 -7.07 -10.96
N THR A 50 -21.01 -6.89 -11.17
CA THR A 50 -19.94 -7.12 -10.19
C THR A 50 -19.18 -5.82 -9.93
N LEU A 51 -18.30 -5.78 -8.93
CA LEU A 51 -17.42 -4.63 -8.74
C LEU A 51 -16.54 -4.38 -9.97
N ALA A 52 -16.05 -5.43 -10.63
CA ALA A 52 -15.28 -5.32 -11.87
C ALA A 52 -16.07 -4.63 -12.99
N ALA A 53 -17.37 -4.93 -13.12
CA ALA A 53 -18.23 -4.24 -14.07
C ALA A 53 -18.46 -2.79 -13.65
N VAL A 54 -18.90 -2.56 -12.41
CA VAL A 54 -19.21 -1.22 -11.88
C VAL A 54 -18.01 -0.28 -11.91
N ALA A 55 -16.78 -0.78 -11.75
CA ALA A 55 -15.56 0.01 -11.90
C ALA A 55 -15.37 0.65 -13.28
N GLN A 56 -16.01 0.09 -14.33
CA GLN A 56 -16.01 0.66 -15.68
C GLN A 56 -17.02 1.79 -15.86
N LEU A 57 -17.91 2.04 -14.88
CA LEU A 57 -18.82 3.18 -14.95
C LEU A 57 -18.04 4.51 -14.85
N PRO A 58 -18.59 5.61 -15.36
CA PRO A 58 -18.08 6.95 -15.09
C PRO A 58 -17.98 7.24 -13.58
N LEU A 59 -16.97 8.02 -13.18
CA LEU A 59 -16.59 8.30 -11.78
C LEU A 59 -17.79 8.53 -10.84
N GLY A 60 -18.70 9.44 -11.17
CA GLY A 60 -19.85 9.77 -10.31
C GLY A 60 -20.92 8.67 -10.16
N LEU A 61 -20.79 7.55 -10.88
CA LEU A 61 -21.73 6.43 -10.84
C LEU A 61 -21.19 5.19 -10.13
N ARG A 62 -19.87 5.06 -9.95
CA ARG A 62 -19.27 3.79 -9.48
C ARG A 62 -19.70 3.44 -8.06
N VAL A 63 -19.39 4.28 -7.08
CA VAL A 63 -19.66 3.98 -5.66
C VAL A 63 -21.16 3.76 -5.41
N LYS A 64 -22.02 4.63 -5.95
CA LYS A 64 -23.48 4.47 -5.81
C LYS A 64 -23.96 3.12 -6.33
N ASN A 65 -23.54 2.72 -7.53
CA ASN A 65 -23.95 1.44 -8.10
C ASN A 65 -23.30 0.26 -7.37
N ALA A 66 -22.09 0.43 -6.84
CA ALA A 66 -21.39 -0.60 -6.05
C ALA A 66 -22.07 -0.87 -4.70
N GLU A 67 -22.70 0.14 -4.09
CA GLU A 67 -23.47 0.00 -2.85
C GLU A 67 -24.78 -0.78 -3.05
N GLU A 68 -25.37 -0.71 -4.25
CA GLU A 68 -26.61 -1.41 -4.60
C GLU A 68 -26.38 -2.88 -5.05
N LEU A 69 -25.12 -3.33 -5.13
CA LEU A 69 -24.81 -4.69 -5.59
C LEU A 69 -25.30 -5.77 -4.62
N PRO A 70 -25.85 -6.89 -5.14
CA PRO A 70 -26.22 -8.03 -4.32
C PRO A 70 -24.99 -8.64 -3.65
N GLY A 71 -25.13 -9.03 -2.38
CA GLY A 71 -24.02 -9.53 -1.56
C GLY A 71 -23.12 -8.43 -0.98
N GLN A 72 -23.40 -7.16 -1.25
CA GLN A 72 -22.74 -5.97 -0.67
C GLN A 72 -21.19 -6.06 -0.64
N PRO A 73 -20.54 -6.37 -1.78
CA PRO A 73 -19.09 -6.55 -1.81
C PRO A 73 -18.31 -5.29 -1.43
N LEU A 74 -18.87 -4.10 -1.71
CA LEU A 74 -18.29 -2.83 -1.28
C LEU A 74 -18.33 -2.65 0.24
N SER A 75 -19.42 -3.03 0.90
CA SER A 75 -19.49 -3.03 2.38
C SER A 75 -18.41 -3.92 2.97
N ARG A 76 -18.17 -5.10 2.36
CA ARG A 76 -17.10 -5.99 2.79
C ARG A 76 -15.69 -5.39 2.60
N LEU A 77 -15.46 -4.62 1.54
CA LEU A 77 -14.22 -3.85 1.38
C LEU A 77 -14.08 -2.78 2.48
N LYS A 78 -15.16 -2.06 2.80
CA LYS A 78 -15.17 -1.05 3.88
C LYS A 78 -14.84 -1.68 5.25
N GLU A 79 -15.37 -2.86 5.54
CA GLU A 79 -15.04 -3.64 6.75
C GLU A 79 -13.56 -4.02 6.79
N LEU A 80 -13.01 -4.58 5.72
CA LEU A 80 -11.59 -4.95 5.64
C LEU A 80 -10.66 -3.75 5.94
N VAL A 81 -11.00 -2.58 5.42
CA VAL A 81 -10.26 -1.34 5.68
C VAL A 81 -10.41 -0.88 7.13
N SER A 82 -11.63 -0.89 7.66
CA SER A 82 -11.94 -0.42 9.02
C SER A 82 -11.28 -1.30 10.09
N ASP A 83 -11.30 -2.61 9.87
CA ASP A 83 -10.70 -3.59 10.78
C ASP A 83 -9.17 -3.70 10.61
N GLY A 84 -8.62 -3.15 9.52
CA GLY A 84 -7.21 -3.34 9.15
C GLY A 84 -6.87 -4.82 8.91
N SER A 85 -7.83 -5.60 8.44
CA SER A 85 -7.71 -7.06 8.33
C SER A 85 -6.91 -7.50 7.11
N LEU A 86 -6.20 -8.61 7.26
CA LEU A 86 -5.52 -9.29 6.15
C LEU A 86 -6.50 -10.18 5.38
N VAL A 87 -6.37 -10.19 4.06
CA VAL A 87 -7.23 -10.97 3.16
C VAL A 87 -6.38 -11.56 2.04
N SER A 88 -6.69 -12.78 1.60
CA SER A 88 -5.95 -13.36 0.47
C SER A 88 -6.29 -12.68 -0.85
N ILE A 89 -5.33 -12.63 -1.77
CA ILE A 89 -5.52 -12.03 -3.10
C ILE A 89 -6.64 -12.73 -3.88
N GLN A 90 -6.76 -14.05 -3.74
CA GLN A 90 -7.87 -14.80 -4.35
C GLN A 90 -9.24 -14.41 -3.80
N GLN A 91 -9.35 -14.12 -2.49
CA GLN A 91 -10.60 -13.64 -1.89
C GLN A 91 -10.93 -12.22 -2.35
N LEU A 92 -9.92 -11.35 -2.51
CA LEU A 92 -10.11 -10.02 -3.09
C LEU A 92 -10.57 -10.10 -4.54
N ALA A 93 -10.00 -11.00 -5.35
CA ALA A 93 -10.45 -11.26 -6.71
C ALA A 93 -11.91 -11.71 -6.74
N GLN A 94 -12.27 -12.66 -5.87
CA GLN A 94 -13.65 -13.11 -5.74
C GLN A 94 -14.60 -11.96 -5.39
N LEU A 95 -14.20 -11.11 -4.43
CA LEU A 95 -14.99 -9.96 -4.01
C LEU A 95 -15.17 -8.93 -5.13
N ALA A 96 -14.14 -8.76 -5.96
CA ALA A 96 -14.19 -7.95 -7.17
C ALA A 96 -15.08 -8.54 -8.27
N GLY A 97 -15.48 -9.81 -8.16
CA GLY A 97 -16.19 -10.56 -9.20
C GLY A 97 -15.28 -11.05 -10.33
N MET A 98 -14.02 -11.33 -10.00
CA MET A 98 -13.04 -11.97 -10.87
C MET A 98 -12.85 -13.45 -10.51
N GLU A 99 -12.40 -14.23 -11.47
CA GLU A 99 -12.05 -15.65 -11.30
C GLU A 99 -10.84 -15.83 -10.35
N PRO A 100 -11.02 -16.39 -9.14
CA PRO A 100 -9.96 -16.48 -8.15
C PRO A 100 -8.77 -17.33 -8.61
N ASP A 101 -9.02 -18.41 -9.34
CA ASP A 101 -7.99 -19.33 -9.85
C ASP A 101 -7.08 -18.70 -10.91
N LYS A 102 -7.51 -17.60 -11.53
CA LYS A 102 -6.76 -16.91 -12.59
C LYS A 102 -5.95 -15.72 -12.09
N ILE A 103 -6.02 -15.40 -10.79
CA ILE A 103 -5.37 -14.22 -10.21
C ILE A 103 -3.84 -14.35 -10.06
N ALA A 104 -3.27 -15.52 -10.33
CA ALA A 104 -1.82 -15.75 -10.18
C ALA A 104 -0.96 -14.89 -11.14
N THR A 105 -1.54 -14.41 -12.24
CA THR A 105 -0.80 -13.64 -13.25
C THR A 105 -0.67 -12.16 -12.87
N ARG A 106 0.47 -11.55 -13.22
CA ARG A 106 0.72 -10.11 -12.98
C ARG A 106 -0.36 -9.22 -13.61
N ALA A 107 -0.80 -9.56 -14.83
CA ALA A 107 -1.85 -8.82 -15.53
C ALA A 107 -3.18 -8.84 -14.77
N LYS A 108 -3.58 -10.01 -14.23
CA LYS A 108 -4.82 -10.12 -13.44
C LYS A 108 -4.73 -9.42 -12.09
N GLN A 109 -3.57 -9.40 -11.45
CA GLN A 109 -3.35 -8.63 -10.22
C GLN A 109 -3.38 -7.12 -10.46
N LYS A 110 -2.87 -6.67 -11.62
CA LYS A 110 -2.98 -5.27 -12.04
C LYS A 110 -4.45 -4.90 -12.30
N GLU A 111 -5.19 -5.74 -13.03
CA GLU A 111 -6.63 -5.57 -13.26
C GLU A 111 -7.42 -5.49 -11.93
N LEU A 112 -7.17 -6.40 -11.00
CA LEU A 112 -7.76 -6.34 -9.65
C LEU A 112 -7.46 -5.01 -8.94
N SER A 113 -6.20 -4.56 -9.00
CA SER A 113 -5.79 -3.32 -8.34
C SER A 113 -6.43 -2.10 -8.99
N GLY A 114 -6.57 -2.07 -10.32
CA GLY A 114 -7.29 -1.04 -11.05
C GLY A 114 -8.78 -0.99 -10.71
N ILE A 115 -9.44 -2.16 -10.58
CA ILE A 115 -10.85 -2.25 -10.15
C ILE A 115 -11.03 -1.65 -8.75
N LEU A 116 -10.17 -2.01 -7.81
CA LEU A 116 -10.23 -1.47 -6.45
C LEU A 116 -9.94 0.03 -6.43
N ALA A 117 -8.93 0.49 -7.20
CA ALA A 117 -8.55 1.89 -7.27
C ALA A 117 -9.67 2.75 -7.88
N ALA A 118 -10.35 2.25 -8.91
CA ALA A 118 -11.52 2.88 -9.50
C ALA A 118 -12.68 3.08 -8.51
N LEU A 119 -12.71 2.31 -7.42
CA LEU A 119 -13.68 2.40 -6.32
C LEU A 119 -13.12 3.14 -5.09
N GLY A 120 -11.91 3.70 -5.16
CA GLY A 120 -11.27 4.45 -4.07
C GLY A 120 -10.51 3.58 -3.06
N TYR A 121 -10.08 2.38 -3.46
CA TYR A 121 -9.33 1.46 -2.59
C TYR A 121 -8.00 1.03 -3.21
N GLY A 122 -6.95 1.05 -2.41
CA GLY A 122 -5.66 0.46 -2.73
C GLY A 122 -5.47 -0.90 -2.05
N ASN A 123 -4.51 -1.67 -2.54
CA ASN A 123 -4.13 -2.94 -1.90
C ASN A 123 -2.62 -3.15 -1.98
N THR A 124 -2.05 -3.87 -1.01
CA THR A 124 -0.60 -4.12 -0.93
C THR A 124 -0.07 -5.15 -1.92
N ALA A 125 -0.93 -5.84 -2.66
CA ALA A 125 -0.55 -6.81 -3.70
C ALA A 125 -0.46 -6.19 -5.10
N ASP A 126 -0.68 -4.88 -5.22
CA ASP A 126 -0.62 -4.15 -6.47
C ASP A 126 0.74 -4.32 -7.17
N PRO A 127 0.78 -4.92 -8.37
CA PRO A 127 2.02 -5.16 -9.09
C PRO A 127 2.77 -3.88 -9.47
N CYS A 128 2.07 -2.74 -9.59
CA CYS A 128 2.69 -1.45 -9.84
C CYS A 128 3.48 -0.96 -8.61
N PHE A 129 3.21 -1.51 -7.42
CA PHE A 129 3.86 -1.12 -6.16
C PHE A 129 4.68 -2.24 -5.50
N SER A 130 4.56 -3.49 -5.96
CA SER A 130 5.28 -4.65 -5.42
C SER A 130 6.47 -5.09 -6.29
N LEU A 131 7.48 -5.69 -5.66
CA LEU A 131 8.69 -6.20 -6.34
C LEU A 131 8.43 -7.45 -7.19
N LYS A 132 7.45 -8.26 -6.80
CA LYS A 132 7.13 -9.54 -7.43
C LYS A 132 5.64 -9.79 -7.36
N SER A 133 5.11 -10.49 -8.35
CA SER A 133 3.74 -10.98 -8.30
C SER A 133 3.55 -11.86 -7.08
N ALA A 134 2.44 -11.67 -6.38
CA ALA A 134 2.12 -12.43 -5.19
C ALA A 134 1.41 -13.74 -5.57
N LYS A 135 1.51 -14.76 -4.71
CA LYS A 135 0.73 -16.00 -4.90
C LYS A 135 -0.75 -15.72 -4.61
N PRO A 136 -1.71 -16.42 -5.23
CA PRO A 136 -3.15 -16.22 -4.95
C PRO A 136 -3.53 -16.30 -3.46
N VAL A 137 -2.89 -17.21 -2.72
CA VAL A 137 -3.09 -17.40 -1.28
C VAL A 137 -2.36 -16.39 -0.40
N ALA A 138 -1.51 -15.55 -0.99
CA ALA A 138 -0.76 -14.55 -0.24
C ALA A 138 -1.72 -13.51 0.34
N LEU A 139 -1.48 -13.14 1.60
CA LEU A 139 -2.23 -12.09 2.28
C LEU A 139 -1.88 -10.70 1.75
N ALA A 140 -2.88 -9.84 1.69
CA ALA A 140 -2.78 -8.44 1.35
C ALA A 140 -3.67 -7.64 2.32
N MET A 141 -3.36 -6.36 2.45
CA MET A 141 -4.21 -5.40 3.16
C MET A 141 -4.84 -4.46 2.15
N VAL A 142 -6.11 -4.12 2.36
CA VAL A 142 -6.83 -3.09 1.62
C VAL A 142 -6.82 -1.80 2.43
N PHE A 143 -6.71 -0.67 1.75
CA PHE A 143 -6.74 0.65 2.38
C PHE A 143 -7.53 1.62 1.50
N ALA A 144 -8.07 2.68 2.12
CA ALA A 144 -8.75 3.74 1.38
C ALA A 144 -7.74 4.65 0.67
N LEU A 145 -8.05 5.03 -0.56
CA LEU A 145 -7.39 6.11 -1.29
C LEU A 145 -8.08 7.44 -1.00
N GLU A 146 -7.43 8.56 -1.32
CA GLU A 146 -8.04 9.89 -1.16
C GLU A 146 -9.30 10.08 -2.02
N ARG A 147 -9.34 9.43 -3.17
CA ARG A 147 -10.43 9.50 -4.13
C ARG A 147 -10.46 8.26 -5.01
N GLU A 148 -11.58 8.07 -5.71
CA GLU A 148 -11.67 7.12 -6.81
C GLU A 148 -10.67 7.47 -7.92
N ALA A 149 -9.98 6.46 -8.45
CA ALA A 149 -8.97 6.65 -9.48
C ALA A 149 -9.58 6.64 -10.89
N GLU A 150 -9.25 7.64 -11.70
CA GLU A 150 -9.62 7.66 -13.13
C GLU A 150 -8.69 6.78 -13.98
N ALA A 151 -7.46 6.58 -13.52
CA ALA A 151 -6.44 5.73 -14.13
C ALA A 151 -5.73 4.90 -13.07
N ASP A 152 -5.04 3.84 -13.49
CA ASP A 152 -4.25 3.00 -12.59
C ASP A 152 -3.20 3.84 -11.84
N PRO A 153 -3.13 3.75 -10.51
CA PRO A 153 -2.10 4.44 -9.73
C PRO A 153 -0.70 3.94 -10.09
N GLU A 154 0.26 4.87 -10.15
CA GLU A 154 1.68 4.56 -10.34
C GLU A 154 2.54 5.17 -9.21
N PRO A 155 3.65 4.52 -8.83
CA PRO A 155 4.54 5.05 -7.81
C PRO A 155 5.24 6.33 -8.29
N GLY A 156 5.23 7.36 -7.46
CA GLY A 156 6.02 8.56 -7.66
C GLY A 156 7.52 8.29 -7.49
N GLN A 157 8.34 9.26 -7.91
CA GLN A 157 9.80 9.12 -7.92
C GLN A 157 10.42 8.84 -6.55
N HIS A 158 9.77 9.30 -5.46
CA HIS A 158 10.26 9.12 -4.09
C HIS A 158 9.78 7.82 -3.44
N TYR A 159 8.80 7.11 -4.04
CA TYR A 159 8.23 5.92 -3.43
C TYR A 159 9.25 4.79 -3.31
N ARG A 160 9.97 4.45 -4.39
CA ARG A 160 10.87 3.27 -4.38
C ARG A 160 12.04 3.40 -3.42
N PRO A 161 12.74 4.55 -3.38
CA PRO A 161 13.77 4.76 -2.37
C PRO A 161 13.23 4.63 -0.95
N MET A 162 12.07 5.23 -0.66
CA MET A 162 11.48 5.16 0.68
C MET A 162 10.99 3.74 1.01
N GLN A 163 10.37 3.03 0.07
CA GLN A 163 9.97 1.63 0.24
C GLN A 163 11.17 0.76 0.57
N LEU A 164 12.28 0.91 -0.16
CA LEU A 164 13.51 0.19 0.13
C LEU A 164 14.03 0.49 1.54
N SER A 165 14.10 1.77 1.92
CA SER A 165 14.56 2.23 3.24
C SER A 165 13.70 1.63 4.38
N ILE A 166 12.38 1.68 4.26
CA ILE A 166 11.45 1.11 5.25
C ILE A 166 11.57 -0.41 5.32
N MET A 167 11.65 -1.10 4.18
CA MET A 167 11.70 -2.57 4.17
C MET A 167 13.03 -3.10 4.71
N LEU A 168 14.13 -2.40 4.47
CA LEU A 168 15.42 -2.72 5.11
C LEU A 168 15.43 -2.38 6.60
N GLY A 169 14.80 -1.27 7.00
CA GLY A 169 14.53 -0.98 8.41
C GLY A 169 13.76 -2.12 9.10
N MET A 170 12.74 -2.65 8.43
CA MET A 170 12.00 -3.83 8.90
C MET A 170 12.89 -5.07 9.02
N VAL A 171 13.82 -5.32 8.10
CA VAL A 171 14.77 -6.44 8.21
C VAL A 171 15.65 -6.32 9.45
N ILE A 172 16.07 -5.09 9.81
CA ILE A 172 16.87 -4.84 11.01
C ILE A 172 16.01 -5.04 12.25
N ALA A 173 14.83 -4.42 12.31
CA ALA A 173 13.93 -4.52 13.46
C ALA A 173 13.47 -5.97 13.72
N PHE A 174 13.18 -6.74 12.66
CA PHE A 174 12.84 -8.17 12.77
C PHE A 174 14.04 -9.10 13.03
N ALA A 175 15.23 -8.60 13.36
CA ALA A 175 16.43 -9.43 13.53
C ALA A 175 16.25 -10.57 14.55
N ASP A 176 15.40 -10.38 15.54
CA ASP A 176 15.08 -11.36 16.57
C ASP A 176 13.76 -12.13 16.32
N GLY A 177 13.05 -11.81 15.23
CA GLY A 177 11.79 -12.41 14.83
C GLY A 177 10.53 -11.68 15.31
N LEU A 178 10.67 -10.60 16.07
CA LEU A 178 9.54 -9.79 16.56
C LEU A 178 9.77 -8.32 16.16
N LEU A 179 8.68 -7.61 15.84
CA LEU A 179 8.72 -6.15 15.68
C LEU A 179 8.23 -5.51 16.97
N HIS A 180 9.07 -4.73 17.62
CA HIS A 180 8.69 -4.03 18.83
C HIS A 180 7.75 -2.84 18.49
N PRO A 181 6.72 -2.55 19.31
CA PRO A 181 5.79 -1.44 19.02
C PRO A 181 6.45 -0.06 18.84
N LEU A 182 7.59 0.17 19.52
CA LEU A 182 8.35 1.42 19.35
C LEU A 182 9.05 1.50 17.98
N GLU A 183 9.56 0.39 17.46
CA GLU A 183 10.17 0.31 16.13
C GLU A 183 9.10 0.51 15.04
N GLU A 184 7.94 -0.15 15.18
CA GLU A 184 6.80 0.03 14.27
C GLU A 184 6.39 1.51 14.20
N ARG A 185 6.21 2.14 15.36
CA ARG A 185 5.81 3.54 15.45
C ARG A 185 6.81 4.45 14.74
N ARG A 186 8.11 4.20 14.89
CA ARG A 186 9.17 5.01 14.26
C ARG A 186 9.22 4.83 12.76
N LEU A 187 9.00 3.62 12.26
CA LEU A 187 8.86 3.39 10.83
C LEU A 187 7.64 4.13 10.27
N PHE A 188 6.53 4.20 11.00
CA PHE A 188 5.38 5.02 10.62
C PHE A 188 5.68 6.52 10.64
N GLU A 189 6.36 7.03 11.66
CA GLU A 189 6.77 8.43 11.75
C GLU A 189 7.70 8.80 10.59
N LYS A 190 8.67 7.94 10.24
CA LYS A 190 9.53 8.13 9.07
C LYS A 190 8.73 8.19 7.76
N ILE A 191 7.70 7.35 7.60
CA ILE A 191 6.80 7.42 6.44
C ILE A 191 6.01 8.73 6.43
N ASP A 192 5.58 9.24 7.59
CA ASP A 192 4.83 10.50 7.69
C ASP A 192 5.70 11.75 7.45
N GLU A 193 6.97 11.70 7.79
CA GLU A 193 7.92 12.80 7.61
C GLU A 193 8.58 12.81 6.22
N ALA A 194 8.52 11.69 5.49
CA ALA A 194 9.15 11.53 4.18
C ALA A 194 8.70 12.63 3.18
N PRO A 195 9.59 13.50 2.70
CA PRO A 195 9.23 14.52 1.72
C PRO A 195 8.90 13.88 0.37
N GLY A 196 7.95 14.47 -0.36
CA GLY A 196 7.65 14.07 -1.73
C GLY A 196 6.83 12.78 -1.91
N LEU A 197 6.38 12.14 -0.82
CA LEU A 197 5.35 11.10 -0.88
C LEU A 197 3.94 11.71 -0.84
N SER A 198 3.06 11.19 -1.70
CA SER A 198 1.62 11.47 -1.64
C SER A 198 0.97 10.81 -0.43
N ARG A 199 -0.27 11.21 -0.09
CA ARG A 199 -0.99 10.62 1.04
C ARG A 199 -1.31 9.14 0.80
N ASP A 200 -1.73 8.78 -0.40
CA ASP A 200 -2.00 7.39 -0.79
C ASP A 200 -0.75 6.51 -0.70
N GLU A 201 0.41 7.06 -1.08
CA GLU A 201 1.70 6.38 -0.97
C GLU A 201 2.10 6.12 0.50
N ARG A 202 1.86 7.08 1.40
CA ARG A 202 2.12 6.89 2.83
C ARG A 202 1.23 5.81 3.42
N VAL A 203 -0.08 5.85 3.13
CA VAL A 203 -1.03 4.84 3.60
C VAL A 203 -0.65 3.46 3.07
N ARG A 204 -0.25 3.38 1.79
CA ARG A 204 0.23 2.14 1.17
C ARG A 204 1.46 1.56 1.86
N LEU A 205 2.49 2.38 2.12
CA LEU A 205 3.70 1.92 2.82
C LEU A 205 3.40 1.42 4.23
N LYS A 206 2.51 2.11 4.97
CA LYS A 206 2.06 1.68 6.30
C LYS A 206 1.30 0.35 6.24
N ALA A 207 0.44 0.17 5.24
CA ALA A 207 -0.25 -1.11 5.02
C ALA A 207 0.73 -2.22 4.65
N GLU A 208 1.72 -1.94 3.80
CA GLU A 208 2.78 -2.89 3.44
C GLU A 208 3.59 -3.33 4.65
N LEU A 209 3.95 -2.39 5.54
CA LEU A 209 4.63 -2.68 6.80
C LEU A 209 3.82 -3.66 7.65
N LYS A 210 2.51 -3.42 7.85
CA LYS A 210 1.64 -4.32 8.63
C LYS A 210 1.55 -5.72 8.03
N VAL A 211 1.48 -5.82 6.70
CA VAL A 211 1.47 -7.11 6.00
C VAL A 211 2.79 -7.85 6.19
N CYS A 212 3.92 -7.13 6.12
CA CYS A 212 5.25 -7.66 6.37
C CYS A 212 5.45 -8.08 7.83
N ALA A 213 4.87 -7.35 8.79
CA ALA A 213 4.93 -7.69 10.19
C ALA A 213 4.22 -9.01 10.52
N ALA A 214 3.17 -9.34 9.77
CA ALA A 214 2.46 -10.61 9.89
C ALA A 214 3.17 -11.80 9.19
N ASP A 215 4.12 -11.53 8.29
CA ASP A 215 4.83 -12.53 7.49
C ASP A 215 6.27 -12.07 7.22
N ALA A 216 7.15 -12.32 8.18
CA ALA A 216 8.56 -11.94 8.10
C ALA A 216 9.30 -12.57 6.90
N GLY A 217 8.75 -13.62 6.27
CA GLY A 217 9.29 -14.16 5.01
C GLY A 217 9.28 -13.15 3.86
N ARG A 218 8.46 -12.09 3.94
CA ARG A 218 8.32 -11.06 2.91
C ARG A 218 9.45 -10.04 2.91
N ILE A 219 10.09 -9.82 4.06
CA ILE A 219 11.13 -8.78 4.19
C ILE A 219 12.51 -9.32 3.79
N VAL A 220 12.74 -10.63 3.84
CA VAL A 220 14.05 -11.25 3.53
C VAL A 220 14.56 -10.90 2.13
N ASP A 221 13.68 -10.90 1.12
CA ASP A 221 14.07 -10.62 -0.26
C ASP A 221 14.51 -9.16 -0.48
N TRP A 222 14.18 -8.24 0.42
CA TRP A 222 14.61 -6.85 0.33
C TRP A 222 16.11 -6.66 0.57
N THR A 223 16.75 -7.55 1.33
CA THR A 223 18.22 -7.54 1.48
C THR A 223 18.94 -7.67 0.14
N LYS A 224 18.37 -8.45 -0.80
CA LYS A 224 18.94 -8.63 -2.14
C LYS A 224 18.88 -7.35 -2.98
N ARG A 225 17.95 -6.43 -2.68
CA ARG A 225 17.79 -5.16 -3.39
C ARG A 225 18.86 -4.13 -3.05
N ILE A 226 19.63 -4.36 -1.99
CA ILE A 226 20.81 -3.54 -1.69
C ILE A 226 21.81 -3.55 -2.85
N GLY A 227 21.97 -4.71 -3.52
CA GLY A 227 22.86 -4.82 -4.68
C GLY A 227 22.46 -3.94 -5.86
N ASP A 228 21.17 -3.61 -5.98
CA ASP A 228 20.63 -2.76 -7.05
C ASP A 228 20.86 -1.26 -6.77
N VAL A 229 21.31 -0.89 -5.56
CA VAL A 229 21.54 0.51 -5.17
C VAL A 229 22.85 1.02 -5.79
N PRO A 230 22.79 2.13 -6.58
CA PRO A 230 23.96 2.78 -7.14
C PRO A 230 25.00 3.13 -6.07
N ALA A 231 26.28 2.99 -6.38
CA ALA A 231 27.37 3.15 -5.42
C ALA A 231 27.38 4.54 -4.74
N ASP A 232 27.02 5.58 -5.48
CA ASP A 232 26.91 6.97 -5.01
C ASP A 232 25.77 7.20 -4.01
N ARG A 233 24.82 6.26 -3.88
CA ARG A 233 23.66 6.34 -2.97
C ARG A 233 23.76 5.40 -1.77
N ARG A 234 24.80 4.58 -1.69
CA ARG A 234 24.96 3.59 -0.61
C ARG A 234 25.27 4.23 0.73
N GLU A 235 26.06 5.31 0.74
CA GLU A 235 26.37 6.06 1.97
C GLU A 235 25.12 6.71 2.55
N ASP A 236 24.29 7.34 1.70
CA ASP A 236 23.00 7.93 2.09
C ASP A 236 22.05 6.87 2.68
N LEU A 237 21.94 5.71 2.00
CA LEU A 237 21.12 4.60 2.48
C LEU A 237 21.64 4.07 3.82
N ALA A 238 22.95 3.95 3.99
CA ALA A 238 23.55 3.52 5.24
C ALA A 238 23.25 4.50 6.39
N ASP A 239 23.26 5.82 6.14
CA ASP A 239 22.90 6.83 7.14
C ASP A 239 21.43 6.72 7.52
N GLU A 240 20.57 6.51 6.51
CA GLU A 240 19.14 6.28 6.74
C GLU A 240 18.86 5.02 7.56
N LEU A 241 19.58 3.92 7.31
CA LEU A 241 19.39 2.65 8.04
C LEU A 241 19.89 2.77 9.47
N VAL A 242 21.02 3.41 9.70
CA VAL A 242 21.52 3.69 11.04
C VAL A 242 20.56 4.61 11.78
N ALA A 243 20.03 5.65 11.13
CA ALA A 243 19.05 6.54 11.74
C ALA A 243 17.75 5.81 12.12
N VAL A 244 17.29 4.85 11.30
CA VAL A 244 16.11 4.02 11.60
C VAL A 244 16.37 3.09 12.78
N ALA A 245 17.51 2.42 12.80
CA ALA A 245 17.84 1.48 13.87
C ALA A 245 18.14 2.18 15.20
N ALA A 246 18.89 3.28 15.17
CA ALA A 246 19.29 4.03 16.38
C ALA A 246 18.17 4.89 16.96
N ALA A 247 17.02 4.94 16.28
CA ALA A 247 15.93 5.83 16.60
C ALA A 247 15.50 5.62 18.06
N ASP A 248 15.24 4.38 18.51
CA ASP A 248 14.75 4.06 19.86
C ASP A 248 15.76 4.26 21.00
N GLY A 249 17.00 4.62 20.65
CA GLY A 249 18.10 4.81 21.58
C GLY A 249 18.68 3.50 22.15
N THR A 250 18.17 2.34 21.72
CA THR A 250 18.55 1.02 22.24
C THR A 250 18.76 0.03 21.10
N LEU A 251 19.96 0.00 20.50
CA LEU A 251 20.30 -1.06 19.55
C LEU A 251 20.65 -2.37 20.26
N HIS A 252 19.99 -3.45 19.87
CA HIS A 252 20.28 -4.80 20.33
C HIS A 252 21.40 -5.42 19.48
N ALA A 253 22.16 -6.34 20.07
CA ALA A 253 23.28 -7.00 19.38
C ALA A 253 22.87 -7.71 18.07
N ARG A 254 21.63 -8.22 17.99
CA ARG A 254 21.10 -8.85 16.77
C ARG A 254 20.85 -7.85 15.66
N GLU A 255 20.37 -6.65 15.98
CA GLU A 255 20.15 -5.56 15.03
C GLU A 255 21.47 -5.00 14.52
N VAL A 256 22.46 -4.80 15.42
CA VAL A 256 23.84 -4.44 15.03
C VAL A 256 24.40 -5.47 14.06
N SER A 257 24.25 -6.76 14.34
CA SER A 257 24.72 -7.82 13.45
C SER A 257 24.01 -7.83 12.09
N GLN A 258 22.72 -7.44 12.03
CA GLN A 258 22.06 -7.25 10.74
C GLN A 258 22.61 -6.03 10.00
N LEU A 259 22.80 -4.90 10.67
CA LEU A 259 23.41 -3.71 10.07
C LEU A 259 24.80 -4.01 9.50
N GLU A 260 25.66 -4.74 10.22
CA GLU A 260 26.98 -5.17 9.72
C GLU A 260 26.87 -5.98 8.43
N LYS A 261 25.88 -6.87 8.33
CA LYS A 261 25.63 -7.65 7.09
C LYS A 261 25.18 -6.74 5.94
N LEU A 262 24.30 -5.77 6.20
CA LEU A 262 23.83 -4.83 5.18
C LEU A 262 24.98 -3.91 4.71
N PHE A 263 25.84 -3.45 5.61
CA PHE A 263 27.04 -2.66 5.28
C PHE A 263 28.00 -3.43 4.38
N ARG A 264 28.30 -4.69 4.73
CA ARG A 264 29.10 -5.58 3.87
C ARG A 264 28.48 -5.79 2.50
N GLN A 265 27.16 -5.95 2.41
CA GLN A 265 26.45 -6.07 1.13
C GLN A 265 26.52 -4.79 0.30
N MET A 266 26.53 -3.61 0.94
CA MET A 266 26.77 -2.32 0.28
C MET A 266 28.24 -2.10 -0.11
N GLY A 267 29.17 -2.93 0.39
CA GLY A 267 30.60 -2.73 0.22
C GLY A 267 31.17 -1.57 1.05
N LEU A 268 30.52 -1.25 2.17
CA LEU A 268 30.95 -0.23 3.12
C LEU A 268 31.77 -0.85 4.26
N ASP A 269 32.66 -0.06 4.86
CA ASP A 269 33.50 -0.50 5.98
C ASP A 269 32.67 -0.62 7.27
N GLU A 270 32.88 -1.71 8.03
CA GLU A 270 32.18 -1.92 9.31
C GLU A 270 32.58 -0.86 10.35
N ASN A 271 33.79 -0.31 10.32
CA ASN A 271 34.17 0.77 11.25
C ASN A 271 33.36 2.05 11.02
N SER A 272 32.87 2.27 9.80
CA SER A 272 31.99 3.41 9.47
C SER A 272 30.63 3.27 10.14
N LEU A 273 30.10 2.04 10.28
CA LEU A 273 28.86 1.77 11.01
C LEU A 273 28.97 2.22 12.47
N TYR A 274 30.04 1.81 13.16
CA TYR A 274 30.26 2.18 14.56
C TYR A 274 30.42 3.69 14.74
N SER A 275 31.14 4.35 13.83
CA SER A 275 31.27 5.81 13.83
C SER A 275 29.92 6.51 13.70
N ARG A 276 29.03 6.00 12.84
CA ARG A 276 27.67 6.52 12.65
C ARG A 276 26.80 6.29 13.88
N LEU A 277 26.83 5.07 14.45
CA LEU A 277 26.08 4.73 15.67
C LEU A 277 26.49 5.61 16.87
N HIS A 278 27.78 5.88 17.05
CA HIS A 278 28.24 6.79 18.09
C HIS A 278 27.78 8.24 17.87
N GLY A 279 27.68 8.68 16.62
CA GLY A 279 27.15 10.00 16.27
C GLY A 279 25.63 10.14 16.45
N SER A 280 24.86 9.09 16.23
CA SER A 280 23.39 9.09 16.33
C SER A 280 22.86 8.76 17.73
N VAL A 281 23.61 8.01 18.54
CA VAL A 281 23.29 7.72 19.96
C VAL A 281 23.79 8.81 20.92
N ALA A 282 24.63 9.74 20.44
CA ALA A 282 25.03 10.90 21.23
C ALA A 282 23.80 11.75 21.60
N PRO A 283 23.57 12.06 22.90
CA PRO A 283 22.37 12.74 23.33
C PRO A 283 22.31 14.16 22.75
N GLN A 284 21.36 14.41 21.86
CA GLN A 284 20.91 15.76 21.56
C GLN A 284 20.23 16.29 22.84
N ASN A 285 20.85 17.30 23.46
CA ASN A 285 20.54 17.92 24.75
C ASN A 285 20.93 17.15 26.03
N ARG A 286 22.18 17.36 26.46
CA ARG A 286 22.46 17.76 27.85
C ARG A 286 23.36 19.01 27.86
N PRO A 287 23.07 20.03 28.68
CA PRO A 287 24.10 21.01 29.03
C PRO A 287 25.27 20.24 29.64
N ARG A 288 26.50 20.60 29.24
CA ARG A 288 27.75 20.05 29.78
C ARG A 288 27.70 20.03 31.31
N ASP A 289 27.62 18.85 31.88
CA ASP A 289 28.25 18.55 33.15
C ASP A 289 29.11 17.32 32.93
N GLY A 290 30.40 17.48 33.21
CA GLY A 290 31.40 16.45 32.98
C GLY A 290 31.24 15.33 34.00
N ASN A 291 31.00 14.12 33.49
CA ASN A 291 31.66 12.94 34.03
C ASN A 291 31.66 11.84 32.98
N ASP A 292 32.83 11.22 32.80
CA ASP A 292 33.04 10.01 32.03
C ASP A 292 32.15 8.87 32.57
N ASP A 293 31.58 8.07 31.66
CA ASP A 293 31.61 6.59 31.71
C ASP A 293 30.84 5.97 30.53
N LEU A 294 31.55 5.14 29.75
CA LEU A 294 31.02 4.05 28.90
C LEU A 294 30.77 2.81 29.79
N PRO A 295 30.02 1.75 29.38
CA PRO A 295 29.39 1.48 28.07
C PRO A 295 27.90 1.07 28.16
N LEU A 296 27.14 1.16 27.06
CA LEU A 296 25.83 0.49 26.94
C LEU A 296 25.80 -0.48 25.75
N VAL A 297 26.64 -1.52 25.83
CA VAL A 297 26.45 -2.77 25.08
C VAL A 297 26.07 -3.82 26.12
N ILE A 298 24.82 -4.28 26.12
CA ILE A 298 24.37 -5.35 27.01
C ILE A 298 24.78 -6.68 26.38
N PRO A 299 25.68 -7.49 26.98
CA PRO A 299 25.99 -8.81 26.48
C PRO A 299 24.81 -9.77 26.72
N ALA A 300 24.65 -10.75 25.82
CA ALA A 300 23.66 -11.79 26.00
C ALA A 300 24.02 -12.74 27.15
N GLY A 301 23.16 -12.80 28.17
CA GLY A 301 23.05 -13.95 29.08
C GLY A 301 23.06 -13.64 30.56
N ILE A 302 21.88 -13.33 31.14
CA ILE A 302 21.54 -13.74 32.51
C ILE A 302 20.06 -14.14 32.52
N GLN A 303 19.81 -15.43 32.69
CA GLN A 303 18.49 -16.02 32.90
C GLN A 303 17.99 -15.59 34.29
N PRO A 304 16.76 -15.04 34.45
CA PRO A 304 16.26 -14.71 35.77
C PRO A 304 16.05 -15.98 36.60
N PRO A 305 16.41 -16.00 37.90
CA PRO A 305 16.17 -17.14 38.76
C PRO A 305 14.66 -17.34 38.91
N GLY A 306 14.22 -18.59 38.73
CA GLY A 306 12.83 -18.99 38.93
C GLY A 306 12.36 -18.67 40.35
N ILE A 307 11.15 -18.16 40.45
CA ILE A 307 10.44 -18.01 41.73
C ILE A 307 9.81 -19.39 42.04
N PRO A 308 10.06 -19.98 43.21
CA PRO A 308 9.35 -21.18 43.64
C PRO A 308 7.98 -20.81 44.24
N VAL A 309 6.97 -21.55 43.76
CA VAL A 309 5.56 -21.66 44.21
C VAL A 309 4.67 -20.43 44.07
#